data_AF-A0A7W8LQH0-F1
#
_entry.id   AF-A0A7W8LQH0-F1
#
_cell.length_a   1.000
_cell.length_b   1.000
_cell.length_c   1.000
_cell.angle_alpha   90.00
_cell.angle_beta   90.00
_cell.angle_gamma   90.00
#
_symmetry.space_group_name_H-M   'P 1'
#
loop_
_entity.id
_entity.type
_entity.pdbx_description
1 polymer ?
#
loop_
_entity_poly.entity_id
_entity_poly.type
_entity_poly.pdbx_seq_one_letter_code
_entity_poly.pdbx_strand_id
1 'polypeptide(L)' 'MDAVLTVTPRVVGLLAGAGGLDLTPERAGALVPAVQALLAGDARLAALNLHVVSAAGTVWPDVPDD' A
#
# COMPACT_ATOMS: atom_id res chain seq x y z
N MET A 1 -4.28 -19.03 -8.53
CA MET A 1 -3.47 -18.13 -9.37
C MET A 1 -3.35 -16.83 -8.61
N ASP A 2 -2.23 -16.63 -7.91
CA ASP A 2 -1.94 -15.32 -7.32
C ASP A 2 -1.69 -14.35 -8.46
N ALA A 3 -2.60 -13.39 -8.64
CA ALA A 3 -2.36 -12.28 -9.53
C ALA A 3 -1.31 -11.40 -8.86
N VAL A 4 -0.05 -11.57 -9.26
CA VAL A 4 1.01 -10.62 -8.92
C VAL A 4 0.58 -9.28 -9.52
N LEU A 5 0.13 -8.37 -8.65
CA LEU A 5 -0.30 -7.04 -9.04
C LEU A 5 0.89 -6.32 -9.68
N THR A 6 0.90 -6.25 -11.00
CA THR A 6 1.99 -5.61 -11.73
C THR A 6 1.76 -4.11 -11.70
N VAL A 7 2.61 -3.38 -10.98
CA VAL A 7 2.56 -1.92 -10.92
C VAL A 7 3.06 -1.37 -12.25
N THR A 8 2.19 -0.60 -12.94
CA THR A 8 2.52 0.05 -14.20
C THR A 8 2.43 1.56 -14.04
N PRO A 9 3.06 2.37 -14.93
CA PRO A 9 2.95 3.83 -14.88
C PRO A 9 1.48 4.30 -14.91
N ARG A 10 0.61 3.59 -15.65
CA ARG A 10 -0.83 3.87 -15.69
C ARG A 10 -1.47 3.71 -14.31
N VAL A 11 -1.16 2.62 -13.60
CA VAL A 11 -1.68 2.37 -12.25
C VAL A 11 -1.21 3.45 -11.27
N VAL A 12 0.07 3.84 -11.35
CA VAL A 12 0.63 4.92 -10.53
C VAL A 12 -0.08 6.24 -10.80
N GLY A 13 -0.35 6.57 -12.06
CA GLY A 13 -1.11 7.78 -12.43
C GLY A 13 -2.54 7.77 -11.89
N LEU A 14 -3.23 6.62 -11.94
CA LEU A 14 -4.58 6.48 -11.38
C LEU A 14 -4.59 6.64 -9.86
N LEU A 15 -3.62 6.06 -9.15
CA LEU A 15 -3.48 6.22 -7.69
C LEU A 15 -3.18 7.68 -7.31
N ALA A 16 -2.29 8.35 -8.04
CA ALA A 16 -2.00 9.76 -7.82
C ALA A 16 -3.23 10.64 -8.06
N GLY A 17 -4.00 10.36 -9.13
CA GLY A 17 -5.23 11.07 -9.45
C GLY A 17 -6.30 10.93 -8.36
N ALA A 18 -6.41 9.76 -7.72
CA ALA A 18 -7.29 9.57 -6.56
C ALA A 18 -6.88 10.45 -5.36
N GLY A 19 -5.60 10.81 -5.24
CA GLY A 19 -5.07 11.76 -4.27
C GLY A 19 -5.07 13.22 -4.74
N GLY A 20 -5.67 13.53 -5.90
CA GLY A 20 -5.72 14.88 -6.46
C GLY A 20 -4.42 15.35 -7.13
N LEU A 21 -3.49 14.43 -7.39
CA LEU A 21 -2.23 14.73 -8.09
C LEU A 21 -2.32 14.30 -9.56
N ASP A 22 -2.04 15.24 -10.46
CA ASP A 22 -1.86 14.92 -11.87
C ASP A 22 -0.38 14.69 -12.18
N LEU A 23 -0.04 13.49 -12.65
CA LEU A 23 1.31 13.08 -12.96
C LEU A 23 1.48 12.91 -14.47
N THR A 24 2.53 13.50 -15.00
CA THR A 24 2.95 13.17 -16.37
C THR A 24 3.34 11.69 -16.46
N PRO A 25 3.21 11.05 -17.63
CA PRO A 25 3.57 9.64 -17.81
C PRO A 25 5.02 9.32 -17.38
N GLU A 26 5.95 10.23 -17.62
CA GLU A 26 7.35 10.11 -17.19
C GLU A 26 7.51 10.09 -15.67
N ARG A 27 6.83 11.01 -14.96
CA ARG A 27 6.86 11.05 -13.49
C ARG A 27 6.18 9.82 -12.89
N ALA A 28 5.05 9.40 -13.46
CA ALA A 28 4.38 8.17 -13.05
C ALA A 28 5.28 6.94 -13.26
N GLY A 29 6.02 6.89 -14.37
CA GLY A 29 7.01 5.84 -14.66
C GLY A 29 8.16 5.81 -13.65
N ALA A 30 8.71 6.98 -13.30
CA ALA A 30 9.79 7.10 -12.33
C ALA A 30 9.39 6.62 -10.91
N LEU A 31 8.10 6.67 -10.57
CA LEU A 31 7.58 6.26 -9.27
C LEU A 31 7.23 4.77 -9.18
N VAL A 32 7.15 4.05 -10.32
CA VAL A 32 6.79 2.62 -10.34
C VAL A 32 7.63 1.78 -9.37
N PRO A 33 8.98 1.87 -9.33
CA PRO A 33 9.78 1.03 -8.45
C PRO A 33 9.47 1.27 -6.97
N ALA A 34 9.26 2.52 -6.57
CA ALA A 34 8.95 2.88 -5.19
C ALA A 34 7.56 2.37 -4.78
N VAL A 35 6.55 2.60 -5.63
CA VAL A 35 5.19 2.11 -5.38
C VAL A 35 5.14 0.59 -5.34
N GLN A 36 5.87 -0.09 -6.21
CA GLN A 36 5.95 -1.55 -6.22
C GLN A 36 6.62 -2.11 -4.96
N ALA A 37 7.70 -1.48 -4.48
CA ALA A 37 8.35 -1.88 -3.23
C ALA A 37 7.41 -1.72 -2.01
N LEU A 38 6.66 -0.61 -1.95
CA LEU A 38 5.67 -0.36 -0.90
C LEU A 38 4.56 -1.43 -0.88
N LEU A 39 3.94 -1.70 -2.04
CA LEU A 39 2.88 -2.70 -2.15
C LEU A 39 3.38 -4.12 -1.89
N ALA A 40 4.62 -4.44 -2.27
CA ALA A 40 5.22 -5.71 -1.92
C ALA A 40 5.44 -5.88 -0.40
N GLY A 41 5.74 -4.78 0.32
CA GLY A 41 5.79 -4.76 1.78
C GLY A 41 4.42 -5.04 2.41
N ASP A 42 3.39 -4.38 1.92
CA ASP A 42 2.01 -4.56 2.37
C ASP A 42 1.49 -5.99 2.12
N ALA A 43 1.74 -6.55 0.93
CA ALA A 43 1.37 -7.93 0.61
C ALA A 43 2.05 -8.95 1.54
N ARG A 44 3.30 -8.70 1.96
CA ARG A 44 3.99 -9.54 2.95
C ARG A 44 3.34 -9.44 4.32
N LEU A 45 2.88 -8.25 4.71
CA LEU A 45 2.16 -8.02 5.97
C LEU A 45 0.78 -8.70 5.94
N ALA A 46 0.03 -8.56 4.85
CA ALA A 46 -1.26 -9.22 4.65
C ALA A 46 -1.16 -10.74 4.60
N ALA A 47 -0.02 -11.27 4.14
CA ALA A 47 0.27 -12.70 4.14
C ALA A 47 0.62 -13.25 5.54
N LEU A 48 0.89 -12.39 6.54
CA LEU A 48 1.02 -12.84 7.92
C LEU A 48 -0.35 -13.33 8.40
N ASN A 49 -0.37 -14.47 9.07
CA ASN A 49 -1.59 -15.01 9.65
C ASN A 49 -1.90 -14.23 10.95
N LEU A 50 -2.38 -13.01 10.80
CA LEU A 50 -2.57 -12.04 11.90
C LEU A 50 -3.70 -12.42 12.86
N HIS A 51 -4.34 -13.59 12.71
CA HIS A 51 -5.46 -14.05 13.55
C HIS A 51 -6.44 -12.92 13.90
N VAL A 52 -7.25 -12.51 12.93
CA VAL A 52 -8.42 -11.62 13.11
C VAL A 52 -8.11 -10.38 13.98
N VAL A 53 -7.04 -9.64 13.67
CA VAL A 53 -7.01 -8.24 14.10
C VAL A 53 -8.00 -7.50 13.21
N SER A 54 -9.06 -6.94 13.81
CA SER A 54 -9.98 -6.03 13.13
C SER A 54 -9.18 -4.97 12.35
N ALA A 55 -9.58 -4.63 11.13
CA ALA A 55 -8.96 -3.54 10.36
C ALA A 55 -9.08 -2.18 11.08
N ALA A 56 -9.97 -2.07 12.07
CA ALA A 56 -10.07 -0.92 12.97
C ALA A 56 -9.00 -0.91 14.08
N GLY A 57 -8.17 -1.96 14.17
CA GLY A 57 -7.33 -2.25 15.32
C GLY A 57 -8.15 -2.64 16.55
N THR A 58 -7.55 -3.37 17.49
CA THR A 58 -7.95 -3.19 18.89
C THR A 58 -7.55 -1.78 19.28
N VAL A 59 -8.43 -1.06 20.00
CA VAL A 59 -8.04 0.19 20.68
C VAL A 59 -6.76 -0.12 21.45
N TRP A 60 -5.69 0.62 21.15
CA TRP A 60 -4.42 0.51 21.86
C TRP A 60 -4.74 0.59 23.36
N PRO A 61 -4.32 -0.37 24.20
CA PRO A 61 -4.63 -0.27 25.61
C PRO A 61 -3.98 1.01 26.13
N ASP A 62 -4.78 1.88 26.74
CA ASP A 62 -4.29 2.90 27.67
C ASP A 62 -3.68 2.13 28.84
N VAL A 63 -2.43 1.69 28.69
CA VAL A 63 -1.66 1.19 29.82
C VAL A 63 -1.20 2.45 30.55
N PRO A 64 -1.67 2.71 31.79
CA PRO A 64 -1.03 3.73 32.62
C PRO A 64 0.40 3.26 32.88
N ASP A 65 1.36 4.15 32.70
CA ASP A 65 2.74 3.91 33.13
C ASP A 65 2.73 3.73 34.66
N ASP A 66 2.89 2.50 35.14
CA ASP A 66 3.23 2.17 36.53
C ASP A 66 4.73 2.34 36.77
#